data_AF-B4WX62-F1
#
_entry.id   AF-B4WX62-F1
#
_cell.length_a   1.000
_cell.length_b   1.000
_cell.length_c   1.000
_cell.angle_alpha   90.00
_cell.angle_beta   90.00
_cell.angle_gamma   90.00
#
_symmetry.space_group_name_H-M   'P 1'
#
loop_
_entity.id
_entity.type
_entity.pdbx_description
1 polymer ?
#
loop_
_entity_poly.entity_id
_entity_poly.type
_entity_poly.pdbx_seq_one_letter_code
_entity_poly.pdbx_strand_id
1 'polypeptide(L)'
;MRFLALALTLSLLLGGIARAEIFQWRDANGKLHFGDRPPEDAQTQTVTPDISPQLKELEINVKRQDFTLSGDLQQQTLDNISNIYQRYRRDFGLDLHGTAEVNLYLIEKQDDFQQWMVDRIGTSSRHYAGVFIPATNEVAVWQWAEDERQVAQTILHESSHVLLYQLSPSAPVWLQEGLAQYFQTLETQPDGRLKISALPDAQQRVQTWIEQQRLITLRQYLSLDDAQWRKMAHQLNAIPYTVAWATTAFLMSKPVGRATLRQMLQDLEKTHQRPTLQRIEHLYPGGISRLEYDFFRWAQSDMAPHWY
;
A
#
# COMPACT_ATOMS: atom_id res chain seq x y z
N MET A 1 -68.94 -0.93 34.03
CA MET A 1 -68.77 -2.11 33.17
C MET A 1 -67.61 -1.87 32.21
N ARG A 2 -66.64 -2.80 32.19
CA ARG A 2 -65.60 -3.06 31.18
C ARG A 2 -64.43 -2.07 30.99
N PHE A 3 -63.24 -2.60 31.27
CA PHE A 3 -61.87 -2.10 31.06
C PHE A 3 -61.54 -1.89 29.58
N LEU A 4 -60.57 -1.01 29.26
CA LEU A 4 -59.59 -1.30 28.20
C LEU A 4 -58.30 -0.50 28.35
N ALA A 5 -57.19 -1.22 28.18
CA ALA A 5 -55.81 -0.84 28.43
C ALA A 5 -55.26 0.15 27.38
N LEU A 6 -54.38 1.03 27.83
CA LEU A 6 -53.57 1.92 27.00
C LEU A 6 -52.36 1.13 26.49
N ALA A 7 -52.38 0.69 25.22
CA ALA A 7 -51.22 0.11 24.55
C ALA A 7 -50.60 1.18 23.63
N LEU A 8 -49.37 1.60 23.96
CA LEU A 8 -48.55 2.50 23.17
C LEU A 8 -47.92 1.69 22.03
N THR A 9 -48.41 1.81 20.80
CA THR A 9 -47.81 1.17 19.63
C THR A 9 -46.71 2.03 19.03
N LEU A 10 -45.48 1.58 19.25
CA LEU A 10 -44.24 2.04 18.64
C LEU A 10 -44.29 1.77 17.12
N SER A 11 -44.36 2.81 16.29
CA SER A 11 -44.31 2.68 14.83
C SER A 11 -42.86 2.72 14.36
N LEU A 12 -42.32 1.55 13.97
CA LEU A 12 -41.05 1.41 13.28
C LEU A 12 -41.13 2.05 11.88
N LEU A 13 -40.31 3.08 11.64
CA LEU A 13 -40.02 3.58 10.30
C LEU A 13 -39.03 2.64 9.61
N LEU A 14 -39.54 1.77 8.73
CA LEU A 14 -38.73 1.03 7.75
C LEU A 14 -38.35 1.99 6.62
N GLY A 15 -37.14 2.53 6.67
CA GLY A 15 -36.53 3.22 5.54
C GLY A 15 -36.17 2.21 4.45
N GLY A 16 -36.95 2.15 3.38
CA GLY A 16 -36.61 1.39 2.18
C GLY A 16 -35.39 2.00 1.49
N ILE A 17 -34.42 1.15 1.13
CA ILE A 17 -33.26 1.54 0.33
C ILE A 17 -33.78 1.91 -1.07
N ALA A 18 -33.82 3.20 -1.39
CA ALA A 18 -34.09 3.65 -2.75
C ALA A 18 -32.90 3.27 -3.65
N ARG A 19 -33.09 2.29 -4.54
CA ARG A 19 -32.19 2.09 -5.68
C ARG A 19 -32.48 3.21 -6.68
N ALA A 20 -31.51 4.08 -6.93
CA ALA A 20 -31.60 5.08 -7.99
C ALA A 20 -31.49 4.36 -9.34
N GLU A 21 -32.60 4.14 -10.02
CA GLU A 21 -32.64 3.64 -11.39
C GLU A 21 -32.30 4.78 -12.35
N ILE A 22 -31.41 4.54 -13.32
CA ILE A 22 -31.06 5.50 -14.36
C ILE A 22 -31.88 5.17 -15.60
N PHE A 23 -32.60 6.15 -16.11
CA PHE A 23 -33.40 6.05 -17.34
C PHE A 23 -32.66 6.72 -18.49
N GLN A 24 -32.83 6.16 -19.69
CA GLN A 24 -32.42 6.76 -20.95
C GLN A 24 -33.65 7.07 -21.79
N TRP A 25 -33.73 8.27 -22.36
CA TRP A 25 -34.79 8.66 -23.29
C TRP A 25 -34.26 9.57 -24.40
N ARG A 26 -35.02 9.72 -25.48
CA ARG A 26 -34.75 10.71 -26.52
C ARG A 26 -35.78 11.84 -26.44
N ASP A 27 -35.34 13.08 -26.61
CA ASP A 27 -36.25 14.23 -26.69
C ASP A 27 -36.88 14.36 -28.09
N ALA A 28 -37.75 15.36 -28.26
CA ALA A 28 -38.44 15.65 -29.51
C ALA A 28 -37.49 15.98 -30.69
N ASN A 29 -36.23 16.36 -30.40
CA ASN A 29 -35.20 16.62 -31.40
C ASN A 29 -34.31 15.38 -31.65
N GLY A 30 -34.64 14.23 -31.06
CA GLY A 30 -33.88 12.99 -31.16
C GLY A 30 -32.61 12.94 -30.29
N LYS A 31 -32.36 13.95 -29.46
CA LYS A 31 -31.18 14.01 -28.58
C LYS A 31 -31.35 13.04 -27.40
N LEU A 32 -30.30 12.30 -27.10
CA LEU A 32 -30.26 11.31 -26.03
C LEU A 32 -30.02 11.98 -24.67
N HIS A 33 -30.78 11.57 -23.66
CA HIS A 33 -30.69 12.04 -22.27
C HIS A 33 -30.66 10.86 -21.30
N PHE A 34 -30.05 11.08 -20.14
CA PHE A 34 -29.96 10.12 -19.03
C PHE A 34 -30.29 10.80 -17.70
N GLY A 35 -30.97 10.10 -16.79
CA GLY A 35 -31.30 10.64 -15.48
C GLY A 35 -32.25 9.74 -14.68
N ASP A 36 -32.41 10.05 -13.40
CA ASP A 36 -33.29 9.35 -12.46
C ASP A 36 -34.75 9.85 -12.50
N ARG A 37 -35.01 10.95 -13.23
CA ARG A 37 -36.33 11.56 -13.42
C ARG A 37 -36.57 11.91 -14.90
N PRO A 38 -37.08 10.96 -15.70
CA PRO A 38 -37.48 11.25 -17.06
C PRO A 38 -38.76 12.10 -17.12
N PRO A 39 -39.01 12.84 -18.21
CA PRO A 39 -40.29 13.50 -18.43
C PRO A 39 -41.46 12.49 -18.47
N GLU A 40 -42.63 12.86 -17.94
CA GLU A 40 -43.80 11.95 -17.80
C GLU A 40 -44.23 11.30 -19.13
N ASP A 41 -44.06 12.01 -20.25
CA ASP A 41 -44.50 11.58 -21.58
C ASP A 41 -43.37 10.95 -22.43
N ALA A 42 -42.16 10.80 -21.88
CA ALA A 42 -41.03 10.26 -22.63
C ALA A 42 -41.07 8.73 -22.65
N GLN A 43 -40.82 8.11 -23.81
CA GLN A 43 -40.50 6.69 -23.86
C GLN A 43 -39.11 6.46 -23.27
N THR A 44 -39.07 5.81 -22.11
CA THR A 44 -37.84 5.54 -21.36
C THR A 44 -37.43 4.09 -21.49
N GLN A 45 -36.13 3.86 -21.55
CA GLN A 45 -35.54 2.55 -21.29
C GLN A 45 -34.75 2.65 -19.99
N THR A 46 -34.98 1.72 -19.07
CA THR A 46 -34.14 1.60 -17.88
C THR A 46 -32.77 1.15 -18.32
N VAL A 47 -31.75 1.95 -18.00
CA VAL A 47 -30.36 1.57 -18.19
C VAL A 47 -29.86 1.09 -16.84
N THR A 48 -29.71 -0.22 -16.72
CA THR A 48 -28.78 -0.76 -15.74
C THR A 48 -27.39 -0.43 -16.30
N PRO A 49 -26.55 0.37 -15.61
CA PRO A 49 -25.16 0.47 -16.01
C PRO A 49 -24.63 -0.97 -16.08
N ASP A 50 -24.13 -1.38 -17.23
CA ASP A 50 -23.31 -2.58 -17.32
C ASP A 50 -22.02 -2.25 -16.57
N ILE A 51 -22.05 -2.44 -15.26
CA ILE A 51 -20.85 -2.48 -14.45
C ILE A 51 -20.20 -3.79 -14.89
N SER A 52 -19.32 -3.69 -15.89
CA SER A 52 -18.52 -4.76 -16.47
C SER A 52 -18.20 -5.83 -15.41
N PRO A 53 -18.22 -7.13 -15.77
CA PRO A 53 -18.08 -8.24 -14.82
C PRO A 53 -16.91 -7.95 -13.89
N GLN A 54 -17.21 -7.79 -12.58
CA GLN A 54 -16.28 -7.45 -11.49
C GLN A 54 -14.82 -7.54 -11.95
N LEU A 55 -14.28 -6.47 -12.54
CA LEU A 55 -12.88 -6.43 -12.90
C LEU A 55 -12.13 -6.71 -11.60
N LYS A 56 -11.43 -7.85 -11.53
CA LYS A 56 -10.60 -8.13 -10.38
C LYS A 56 -9.60 -7.00 -10.29
N GLU A 57 -9.64 -6.25 -9.21
CA GLU A 57 -8.75 -5.11 -9.01
C GLU A 57 -7.28 -5.57 -8.87
N LEU A 58 -7.09 -6.81 -8.40
CA LEU A 58 -5.80 -7.46 -8.23
C LEU A 58 -5.86 -8.93 -8.64
N GLU A 59 -4.85 -9.39 -9.37
CA GLU A 59 -4.56 -10.78 -9.67
C GLU A 59 -3.19 -11.19 -9.13
N ILE A 60 -3.18 -12.21 -8.27
CA ILE A 60 -1.94 -12.82 -7.75
C ILE A 60 -1.79 -14.18 -8.43
N ASN A 61 -0.72 -14.33 -9.20
CA ASN A 61 -0.43 -15.52 -9.99
C ASN A 61 0.82 -16.21 -9.47
N VAL A 62 0.70 -17.42 -8.93
CA VAL A 62 1.89 -18.24 -8.62
C VAL A 62 2.35 -18.96 -9.89
N LYS A 63 3.40 -18.45 -10.53
CA LYS A 63 3.94 -18.95 -11.80
C LYS A 63 4.92 -20.11 -11.61
N ARG A 64 5.64 -20.15 -10.49
CA ARG A 64 6.51 -21.25 -10.05
C ARG A 64 6.39 -21.42 -8.54
N GLN A 65 6.30 -22.66 -8.08
CA GLN A 65 6.21 -22.99 -6.67
C GLN A 65 7.00 -24.27 -6.39
N ASP A 66 8.25 -24.11 -5.97
CA ASP A 66 9.12 -25.22 -5.60
C ASP A 66 8.97 -25.58 -4.11
N PHE A 67 8.58 -24.61 -3.28
CA PHE A 67 8.29 -24.80 -1.86
C PHE A 67 6.94 -24.16 -1.49
N THR A 68 6.39 -24.55 -0.34
CA THR A 68 5.14 -24.00 0.21
C THR A 68 5.39 -23.60 1.66
N LEU A 69 5.00 -22.39 2.04
CA LEU A 69 5.04 -21.98 3.45
C LEU A 69 4.06 -22.82 4.27
N SER A 70 4.47 -23.28 5.44
CA SER A 70 3.74 -24.25 6.25
C SER A 70 2.47 -23.66 6.91
N GLY A 71 1.52 -24.56 7.21
CA GLY A 71 0.26 -24.20 7.86
C GLY A 71 -0.54 -23.16 7.05
N ASP A 72 -1.08 -22.16 7.75
CA ASP A 72 -1.85 -21.08 7.13
C ASP A 72 -0.97 -19.96 6.56
N LEU A 73 0.37 -20.01 6.76
CA LEU A 73 1.27 -18.90 6.44
C LEU A 73 1.27 -18.58 4.94
N GLN A 74 1.17 -19.59 4.06
CA GLN A 74 1.07 -19.36 2.62
C GLN A 74 -0.18 -18.53 2.27
N GLN A 75 -1.35 -18.94 2.75
CA GLN A 75 -2.60 -18.25 2.47
C GLN A 75 -2.60 -16.85 3.10
N GLN A 76 -2.14 -16.72 4.35
CA GLN A 76 -2.00 -15.43 5.01
C GLN A 76 -1.07 -14.49 4.26
N THR A 77 0.00 -14.99 3.66
CA THR A 77 0.92 -14.18 2.84
C THR A 77 0.22 -13.66 1.58
N LEU A 78 -0.53 -14.52 0.88
CA LEU A 78 -1.31 -14.11 -0.31
C LEU A 78 -2.44 -13.12 0.04
N ASP A 79 -3.13 -13.35 1.15
CA ASP A 79 -4.15 -12.44 1.67
C ASP A 79 -3.53 -11.10 2.07
N ASN A 80 -2.33 -11.12 2.65
CA ASN A 80 -1.59 -9.92 3.02
C ASN A 80 -1.12 -9.11 1.80
N ILE A 81 -0.76 -9.74 0.67
CA ILE A 81 -0.52 -9.02 -0.59
C ILE A 81 -1.80 -8.26 -1.00
N SER A 82 -2.97 -8.90 -0.89
CA SER A 82 -4.26 -8.27 -1.18
C SER A 82 -4.57 -7.14 -0.19
N ASN A 83 -4.27 -7.32 1.09
CA ASN A 83 -4.43 -6.28 2.11
C ASN A 83 -3.52 -5.07 1.84
N ILE A 84 -2.26 -5.29 1.44
CA ILE A 84 -1.32 -4.21 1.07
C ILE A 84 -1.88 -3.41 -0.11
N TYR A 85 -2.36 -4.09 -1.16
CA TYR A 85 -3.02 -3.42 -2.28
C TYR A 85 -4.21 -2.57 -1.83
N GLN A 86 -5.09 -3.12 -0.99
CA GLN A 86 -6.22 -2.38 -0.43
C GLN A 86 -5.78 -1.20 0.45
N ARG A 87 -4.67 -1.30 1.18
CA ARG A 87 -4.09 -0.17 1.93
C ARG A 87 -3.58 0.90 0.97
N TYR A 88 -2.88 0.56 -0.11
CA TYR A 88 -2.47 1.56 -1.10
C TYR A 88 -3.66 2.35 -1.66
N ARG A 89 -4.76 1.66 -2.00
CA ARG A 89 -5.98 2.32 -2.49
C ARG A 89 -6.68 3.15 -1.41
N ARG A 90 -6.94 2.57 -0.24
CA ARG A 90 -7.73 3.25 0.82
C ARG A 90 -6.95 4.35 1.53
N ASP A 91 -5.67 4.14 1.78
CA ASP A 91 -4.85 5.11 2.51
C ASP A 91 -4.32 6.21 1.65
N PHE A 92 -3.97 5.92 0.40
CA PHE A 92 -3.33 6.91 -0.46
C PHE A 92 -4.22 7.36 -1.60
N GLY A 93 -5.38 6.73 -1.81
CA GLY A 93 -6.28 7.07 -2.91
C GLY A 93 -5.65 6.82 -4.27
N LEU A 94 -4.65 5.93 -4.33
CA LEU A 94 -4.03 5.50 -5.58
C LEU A 94 -4.99 4.55 -6.27
N ASP A 95 -5.33 4.82 -7.52
CA ASP A 95 -6.18 3.93 -8.31
C ASP A 95 -5.44 3.47 -9.56
N LEU A 96 -5.70 2.22 -9.97
CA LEU A 96 -5.17 1.69 -11.21
C LEU A 96 -6.29 1.71 -12.25
N HIS A 97 -5.99 2.23 -13.44
CA HIS A 97 -6.83 1.97 -14.60
C HIS A 97 -6.59 0.52 -15.09
N GLY A 98 -7.24 -0.45 -14.45
CA GLY A 98 -7.17 -1.87 -14.82
C GLY A 98 -6.98 -2.80 -13.62
N THR A 99 -6.42 -3.96 -13.89
CA THR A 99 -6.11 -5.00 -12.90
C THR A 99 -4.63 -4.93 -12.54
N ALA A 100 -4.32 -4.79 -11.25
CA ALA A 100 -2.95 -4.94 -10.77
C ALA A 100 -2.56 -6.42 -10.82
N GLU A 101 -1.31 -6.71 -11.16
CA GLU A 101 -0.82 -8.09 -11.24
C GLU A 101 0.39 -8.30 -10.32
N VAL A 102 0.47 -9.48 -9.70
CA VAL A 102 1.66 -9.93 -8.97
C VAL A 102 1.97 -11.36 -9.41
N ASN A 103 3.06 -11.54 -10.16
CA ASN A 103 3.49 -12.84 -10.70
C ASN A 103 4.58 -13.45 -9.81
N LEU A 104 4.20 -14.36 -8.90
CA LEU A 104 5.08 -14.97 -7.90
C LEU A 104 5.87 -16.17 -8.43
N TYR A 105 7.17 -16.19 -8.12
CA TYR A 105 8.10 -17.30 -8.34
C TYR A 105 8.73 -17.68 -6.99
N LEU A 106 8.27 -18.79 -6.40
CA LEU A 106 8.77 -19.30 -5.12
C LEU A 106 9.76 -20.43 -5.41
N ILE A 107 11.04 -20.17 -5.21
CA ILE A 107 12.15 -21.04 -5.66
C ILE A 107 12.83 -21.68 -4.45
N GLU A 108 13.02 -22.99 -4.42
CA GLU A 108 13.58 -23.65 -3.23
C GLU A 108 15.08 -23.35 -3.09
N LYS A 109 15.83 -23.49 -4.19
CA LYS A 109 17.30 -23.44 -4.17
C LYS A 109 17.84 -22.08 -4.61
N GLN A 110 18.87 -21.61 -3.90
CA GLN A 110 19.55 -20.35 -4.25
C GLN A 110 20.09 -20.36 -5.68
N ASP A 111 20.75 -21.44 -6.11
CA ASP A 111 21.34 -21.51 -7.47
C ASP A 111 20.26 -21.40 -8.57
N ASP A 112 19.09 -22.00 -8.38
CA ASP A 112 17.96 -21.89 -9.32
C ASP A 112 17.39 -20.46 -9.37
N PHE A 113 17.36 -19.78 -8.22
CA PHE A 113 16.96 -18.37 -8.14
C PHE A 113 17.99 -17.45 -8.80
N GLN A 114 19.29 -17.73 -8.62
CA GLN A 114 20.34 -16.99 -9.31
C GLN A 114 20.23 -17.16 -10.82
N GLN A 115 20.00 -18.38 -11.30
CA GLN A 115 19.82 -18.65 -12.73
C GLN A 115 18.56 -17.96 -13.26
N TRP A 116 17.45 -18.03 -12.52
CA TRP A 116 16.21 -17.32 -12.87
C TRP A 116 16.45 -15.81 -13.06
N MET A 117 17.22 -15.17 -12.17
CA MET A 117 17.60 -13.76 -12.33
C MET A 117 18.48 -13.52 -13.54
N VAL A 118 19.50 -14.35 -13.78
CA VAL A 118 20.37 -14.23 -14.96
C VAL A 118 19.54 -14.31 -16.26
N ASP A 119 18.57 -15.21 -16.32
CA ASP A 119 17.71 -15.39 -17.51
C ASP A 119 16.79 -14.17 -17.77
N ARG A 120 16.43 -13.41 -16.73
CA ARG A 120 15.53 -12.24 -16.83
C ARG A 120 16.25 -10.90 -16.99
N ILE A 121 17.32 -10.70 -16.23
CA ILE A 121 17.99 -9.40 -16.12
C ILE A 121 19.50 -9.47 -16.42
N GLY A 122 20.02 -10.63 -16.81
CA GLY A 122 21.41 -10.82 -17.25
C GLY A 122 22.46 -10.86 -16.14
N THR A 123 22.05 -10.69 -14.87
CA THR A 123 22.97 -10.67 -13.73
C THR A 123 22.28 -11.14 -12.44
N SER A 124 23.07 -11.47 -11.42
CA SER A 124 22.62 -12.02 -10.14
C SER A 124 23.63 -11.76 -9.03
N SER A 125 23.17 -11.72 -7.77
CA SER A 125 24.01 -11.68 -6.57
C SER A 125 23.52 -12.70 -5.56
N ARG A 126 24.44 -13.37 -4.85
CA ARG A 126 24.13 -14.32 -3.76
C ARG A 126 23.56 -13.63 -2.52
N HIS A 127 23.61 -12.30 -2.46
CA HIS A 127 23.09 -11.53 -1.31
C HIS A 127 21.60 -11.23 -1.41
N TYR A 128 20.96 -11.52 -2.55
CA TYR A 128 19.52 -11.28 -2.71
C TYR A 128 18.71 -12.44 -2.15
N ALA A 129 17.78 -12.11 -1.26
CA ALA A 129 16.75 -13.01 -0.72
C ALA A 129 15.51 -13.06 -1.62
N GLY A 130 15.22 -11.94 -2.28
CA GLY A 130 14.15 -11.78 -3.25
C GLY A 130 14.45 -10.64 -4.21
N VAL A 131 13.65 -10.52 -5.25
CA VAL A 131 13.70 -9.42 -6.22
C VAL A 131 12.32 -9.21 -6.84
N PHE A 132 12.05 -7.98 -7.26
CA PHE A 132 10.94 -7.65 -8.14
C PHE A 132 11.43 -7.18 -9.52
N ILE A 133 10.67 -7.51 -10.58
CA ILE A 133 10.92 -7.07 -11.95
C ILE A 133 9.71 -6.24 -12.42
N PRO A 134 9.86 -4.90 -12.50
CA PRO A 134 8.75 -4.02 -12.85
C PRO A 134 8.14 -4.28 -14.24
N ALA A 135 8.98 -4.64 -15.23
CA ALA A 135 8.54 -4.78 -16.62
C ALA A 135 7.56 -5.95 -16.84
N THR A 136 7.55 -6.93 -15.94
CA THR A 136 6.78 -8.17 -16.04
C THR A 136 5.92 -8.43 -14.80
N ASN A 137 5.89 -7.49 -13.85
CA ASN A 137 5.22 -7.61 -12.54
C ASN A 137 5.64 -8.87 -11.78
N GLU A 138 6.87 -9.34 -11.98
CA GLU A 138 7.37 -10.58 -11.36
C GLU A 138 7.95 -10.30 -9.97
N VAL A 139 7.66 -11.18 -9.03
CA VAL A 139 8.33 -11.28 -7.73
C VAL A 139 8.94 -12.66 -7.64
N ALA A 140 10.24 -12.74 -7.40
CA ALA A 140 10.92 -13.99 -7.14
C ALA A 140 11.56 -13.97 -5.75
N VAL A 141 11.34 -15.03 -4.98
CA VAL A 141 11.91 -15.21 -3.63
C VAL A 141 12.38 -16.64 -3.53
N TRP A 142 13.57 -16.84 -2.96
CA TRP A 142 14.05 -18.19 -2.65
C TRP A 142 13.92 -18.54 -1.17
N GLN A 143 13.90 -19.83 -0.82
CA GLN A 143 13.75 -20.30 0.56
C GLN A 143 15.06 -20.10 1.36
N TRP A 144 15.38 -18.83 1.65
CA TRP A 144 16.67 -18.41 2.19
C TRP A 144 16.83 -18.58 3.70
N ALA A 145 15.73 -18.79 4.43
CA ALA A 145 15.70 -18.92 5.88
C ALA A 145 14.89 -20.15 6.32
N GLU A 146 15.30 -20.76 7.43
CA GLU A 146 14.52 -21.80 8.12
C GLU A 146 13.24 -21.23 8.75
N ASP A 147 13.28 -20.00 9.29
CA ASP A 147 12.07 -19.32 9.73
C ASP A 147 11.31 -18.81 8.51
N GLU A 148 10.31 -19.57 8.10
CA GLU A 148 9.42 -19.28 6.97
C GLU A 148 8.76 -17.90 7.06
N ARG A 149 8.63 -17.30 8.26
CA ARG A 149 8.14 -15.93 8.38
C ARG A 149 9.09 -14.92 7.75
N GLN A 150 10.40 -15.13 7.82
CA GLN A 150 11.36 -14.24 7.15
C GLN A 150 11.22 -14.32 5.62
N VAL A 151 10.93 -15.52 5.09
CA VAL A 151 10.62 -15.72 3.67
C VAL A 151 9.30 -15.04 3.31
N ALA A 152 8.25 -15.19 4.12
CA ALA A 152 6.97 -14.50 3.94
C ALA A 152 7.12 -12.97 3.94
N GLN A 153 7.88 -12.42 4.88
CA GLN A 153 8.18 -10.97 4.91
C GLN A 153 8.89 -10.53 3.63
N THR A 154 9.81 -11.34 3.09
CA THR A 154 10.47 -11.05 1.81
C THR A 154 9.46 -11.03 0.65
N ILE A 155 8.53 -11.99 0.60
CA ILE A 155 7.45 -12.00 -0.40
C ILE A 155 6.61 -10.73 -0.31
N LEU A 156 6.24 -10.30 0.90
CA LEU A 156 5.46 -9.06 1.12
C LEU A 156 6.26 -7.81 0.74
N HIS A 157 7.56 -7.77 1.03
CA HIS A 157 8.47 -6.69 0.66
C HIS A 157 8.50 -6.51 -0.87
N GLU A 158 8.84 -7.57 -1.60
CA GLU A 158 8.94 -7.51 -3.07
C GLU A 158 7.58 -7.28 -3.74
N SER A 159 6.50 -7.85 -3.19
CA SER A 159 5.14 -7.59 -3.67
C SER A 159 4.73 -6.14 -3.47
N SER A 160 5.16 -5.50 -2.37
CA SER A 160 4.88 -4.08 -2.12
C SER A 160 5.52 -3.18 -3.17
N HIS A 161 6.71 -3.53 -3.66
CA HIS A 161 7.36 -2.83 -4.78
C HIS A 161 6.57 -2.98 -6.08
N VAL A 162 6.18 -4.21 -6.45
CA VAL A 162 5.40 -4.47 -7.68
C VAL A 162 4.07 -3.73 -7.67
N LEU A 163 3.35 -3.75 -6.54
CA LEU A 163 2.08 -3.05 -6.40
C LEU A 163 2.26 -1.53 -6.48
N LEU A 164 3.24 -0.98 -5.77
CA LEU A 164 3.50 0.47 -5.79
C LEU A 164 3.98 0.94 -7.16
N TYR A 165 4.79 0.14 -7.87
CA TYR A 165 5.27 0.50 -9.20
C TYR A 165 4.13 0.61 -10.22
N GLN A 166 3.16 -0.30 -10.15
CA GLN A 166 1.97 -0.23 -11.01
C GLN A 166 1.08 0.97 -10.68
N LEU A 167 0.93 1.30 -9.40
CA LEU A 167 0.09 2.41 -8.94
C LEU A 167 0.77 3.79 -9.06
N SER A 168 2.09 3.84 -8.96
CA SER A 168 2.87 5.07 -8.85
C SER A 168 4.34 4.86 -9.28
N PRO A 169 4.61 4.62 -10.58
CA PRO A 169 5.94 4.24 -11.08
C PRO A 169 7.02 5.30 -10.87
N SER A 170 6.63 6.57 -10.68
CA SER A 170 7.55 7.69 -10.44
C SER A 170 7.95 7.86 -8.97
N ALA A 171 7.54 6.97 -8.07
CA ALA A 171 7.82 7.07 -6.64
C ALA A 171 9.33 7.12 -6.36
N PRO A 172 9.81 8.06 -5.54
CA PRO A 172 11.24 8.15 -5.21
C PRO A 172 11.68 6.91 -4.42
N VAL A 173 12.97 6.56 -4.53
CA VAL A 173 13.52 5.31 -3.97
C VAL A 173 13.25 5.17 -2.47
N TRP A 174 13.43 6.24 -1.69
CA TRP A 174 13.16 6.19 -0.24
C TRP A 174 11.72 5.79 0.08
N LEU A 175 10.76 6.19 -0.75
CA LEU A 175 9.35 5.91 -0.52
C LEU A 175 9.01 4.47 -0.92
N GLN A 176 9.58 3.98 -2.02
CA GLN A 176 9.45 2.58 -2.42
C GLN A 176 9.98 1.64 -1.33
N GLU A 177 11.23 1.86 -0.90
CA GLU A 177 11.86 1.08 0.17
C GLU A 177 11.11 1.23 1.50
N GLY A 178 10.72 2.45 1.86
CA GLY A 178 10.04 2.71 3.12
C GLY A 178 8.67 2.04 3.21
N LEU A 179 7.88 2.04 2.13
CA LEU A 179 6.58 1.34 2.08
C LEU A 179 6.75 -0.18 2.05
N ALA A 180 7.71 -0.70 1.27
CA ALA A 180 8.01 -2.13 1.25
C ALA A 180 8.46 -2.64 2.64
N GLN A 181 9.36 -1.93 3.30
CA GLN A 181 9.80 -2.24 4.66
C GLN A 181 8.70 -2.05 5.71
N TYR A 182 7.78 -1.11 5.49
CA TYR A 182 6.65 -0.93 6.39
C TYR A 182 5.66 -2.10 6.28
N PHE A 183 5.29 -2.49 5.05
CA PHE A 183 4.30 -3.54 4.83
C PHE A 183 4.85 -4.96 4.99
N GLN A 184 6.17 -5.17 4.92
CA GLN A 184 6.74 -6.52 5.08
C GLN A 184 6.41 -7.15 6.44
N THR A 185 6.13 -6.35 7.48
CA THR A 185 5.78 -6.84 8.83
C THR A 185 4.26 -6.96 9.04
N LEU A 186 3.47 -6.87 7.99
CA LEU A 186 2.02 -7.03 8.04
C LEU A 186 1.67 -8.46 8.45
N GLU A 187 0.87 -8.58 9.50
CA GLU A 187 0.31 -9.82 10.01
C GLU A 187 -1.21 -9.69 10.14
N THR A 188 -1.93 -10.71 9.68
CA THR A 188 -3.37 -10.85 9.97
C THR A 188 -3.50 -11.59 11.30
N GLN A 189 -4.11 -10.94 12.30
CA GLN A 189 -4.29 -11.50 13.63
C GLN A 189 -5.51 -12.45 13.65
N PRO A 190 -5.62 -13.36 14.65
CA PRO A 190 -6.74 -14.31 14.72
C PRO A 190 -8.13 -13.68 14.79
N ASP A 191 -8.22 -12.42 15.22
CA ASP A 191 -9.47 -11.64 15.28
C ASP A 191 -9.79 -10.91 13.96
N GLY A 192 -8.99 -11.13 12.91
CA GLY A 192 -9.13 -10.51 11.59
C GLY A 192 -8.55 -9.10 11.49
N ARG A 193 -8.05 -8.52 12.58
CA ARG A 193 -7.38 -7.21 12.52
C ARG A 193 -6.00 -7.34 11.89
N LEU A 194 -5.61 -6.28 11.20
CA LEU A 194 -4.28 -6.19 10.61
C LEU A 194 -3.33 -5.50 11.58
N LYS A 195 -2.15 -6.08 11.77
CA LYS A 195 -1.10 -5.51 12.60
C LYS A 195 0.15 -5.31 11.76
N ILE A 196 0.72 -4.12 11.82
CA ILE A 196 2.03 -3.80 11.24
C ILE A 196 2.97 -3.47 12.39
N SER A 197 3.96 -4.33 12.61
CA SER A 197 4.95 -4.16 13.69
C SER A 197 6.16 -3.36 13.22
N ALA A 198 6.90 -2.77 14.16
CA ALA A 198 8.18 -2.17 13.83
C ALA A 198 9.17 -3.23 13.31
N LEU A 199 10.07 -2.83 12.43
CA LEU A 199 11.19 -3.69 12.03
C LEU A 199 12.24 -3.70 13.14
N PRO A 200 12.51 -4.84 13.82
CA PRO A 200 13.34 -4.85 15.03
C PRO A 200 14.72 -4.24 14.81
N ASP A 201 15.42 -4.65 13.76
CA ASP A 201 16.75 -4.16 13.43
C ASP A 201 16.75 -2.66 13.08
N ALA A 202 15.70 -2.19 12.39
CA ALA A 202 15.59 -0.80 12.01
C ALA A 202 15.27 0.08 13.23
N GLN A 203 14.35 -0.37 14.09
CA GLN A 203 14.02 0.26 15.36
C GLN A 203 15.26 0.39 16.25
N GLN A 204 16.01 -0.70 16.44
CA GLN A 204 17.23 -0.70 17.26
C GLN A 204 18.27 0.28 16.72
N ARG A 205 18.46 0.32 15.39
CA ARG A 205 19.38 1.28 14.75
C ARG A 205 18.94 2.73 14.95
N VAL A 206 17.64 3.03 14.79
CA VAL A 206 17.10 4.38 15.02
C VAL A 206 17.32 4.80 16.47
N GLN A 207 17.00 3.94 17.44
CA GLN A 207 17.21 4.21 18.86
C GLN A 207 18.69 4.48 19.17
N THR A 208 19.59 3.64 18.64
CA THR A 208 21.04 3.83 18.77
C THR A 208 21.50 5.18 18.19
N TRP A 209 20.99 5.57 17.02
CA TRP A 209 21.35 6.86 16.41
C TRP A 209 20.78 8.07 17.15
N ILE A 210 19.62 7.94 17.78
CA ILE A 210 19.07 8.96 18.67
C ILE A 210 19.98 9.15 19.88
N GLU A 211 20.34 8.07 20.57
CA GLU A 211 21.21 8.09 21.75
C GLU A 211 22.58 8.72 21.45
N GLN A 212 23.15 8.39 20.29
CA GLN A 212 24.44 8.90 19.84
C GLN A 212 24.38 10.30 19.21
N GLN A 213 23.18 10.91 19.07
CA GLN A 213 22.98 12.17 18.36
C GLN A 213 23.48 12.13 16.90
N ARG A 214 23.32 10.98 16.25
CA ARG A 214 23.79 10.68 14.88
C ARG A 214 22.66 10.42 13.89
N LEU A 215 21.40 10.50 14.32
CA LEU A 215 20.28 10.34 13.40
C LEU A 215 20.28 11.48 12.38
N ILE A 216 20.31 11.13 11.09
CA ILE A 216 20.17 12.10 10.00
C ILE A 216 18.84 12.86 10.13
N THR A 217 18.87 14.16 9.90
CA THR A 217 17.66 14.99 9.95
C THR A 217 16.73 14.67 8.77
N LEU A 218 15.41 14.82 8.96
CA LEU A 218 14.45 14.64 7.86
C LEU A 218 14.67 15.66 6.76
N ARG A 219 15.08 16.89 7.10
CA ARG A 219 15.47 17.89 6.10
C ARG A 219 16.60 17.37 5.20
N GLN A 220 17.68 16.83 5.78
CA GLN A 220 18.80 16.30 5.01
C GLN A 220 18.39 15.08 4.19
N TYR A 221 17.67 14.13 4.80
CA TYR A 221 17.28 12.88 4.15
C TYR A 221 16.30 13.10 2.99
N LEU A 222 15.25 13.90 3.19
CA LEU A 222 14.23 14.17 2.17
C LEU A 222 14.70 15.15 1.07
N SER A 223 15.90 15.73 1.22
CA SER A 223 16.55 16.52 0.16
C SER A 223 17.39 15.67 -0.80
N LEU A 224 17.60 14.39 -0.51
CA LEU A 224 18.41 13.51 -1.36
C LEU A 224 17.66 13.18 -2.65
N ASP A 225 18.34 13.33 -3.78
CA ASP A 225 17.90 12.67 -5.02
C ASP A 225 18.26 11.17 -5.02
N ASP A 226 17.76 10.43 -6.01
CA ASP A 226 18.01 8.97 -6.08
C ASP A 226 19.49 8.62 -6.24
N ALA A 227 20.30 9.45 -6.91
CA ALA A 227 21.71 9.17 -7.10
C ALA A 227 22.48 9.34 -5.78
N GLN A 228 22.17 10.40 -5.03
CA GLN A 228 22.69 10.64 -3.70
C GLN A 228 22.23 9.57 -2.71
N TRP A 229 20.97 9.16 -2.78
CA TRP A 229 20.40 8.08 -1.96
C TRP A 229 21.11 6.75 -2.23
N ARG A 230 21.28 6.37 -3.50
CA ARG A 230 22.01 5.15 -3.91
C ARG A 230 23.47 5.18 -3.48
N LYS A 231 24.14 6.33 -3.65
CA LYS A 231 25.51 6.51 -3.15
C LYS A 231 25.59 6.29 -1.64
N MET A 232 24.63 6.83 -0.88
CA MET A 232 24.54 6.61 0.57
C MET A 232 24.33 5.13 0.91
N ALA A 233 23.48 4.43 0.14
CA ALA A 233 23.21 3.01 0.32
C ALA A 233 24.47 2.16 0.12
N HIS A 234 25.26 2.47 -0.91
CA HIS A 234 26.53 1.79 -1.17
C HIS A 234 27.61 2.07 -0.09
N GLN A 235 27.61 3.25 0.52
CA GLN A 235 28.67 3.66 1.45
C GLN A 235 28.38 3.30 2.91
N LEU A 236 27.11 3.31 3.31
CA LEU A 236 26.68 3.21 4.71
C LEU A 236 25.72 2.04 4.95
N ASN A 237 25.59 1.13 3.96
CA ASN A 237 24.75 -0.07 3.90
C ASN A 237 23.30 0.14 4.38
N ALA A 238 23.06 0.10 5.69
CA ALA A 238 21.72 0.07 6.27
C ALA A 238 21.08 1.44 6.53
N ILE A 239 21.84 2.55 6.50
CA ILE A 239 21.33 3.88 6.88
C ILE A 239 20.13 4.34 6.05
N PRO A 240 20.23 4.47 4.72
CA PRO A 240 19.15 5.08 3.95
C PRO A 240 17.89 4.22 3.94
N TYR A 241 18.01 2.90 3.99
CA TYR A 241 16.88 1.98 4.17
C TYR A 241 16.23 2.14 5.56
N THR A 242 17.02 2.14 6.63
CA THR A 242 16.48 2.31 7.99
C THR A 242 15.71 3.62 8.15
N VAL A 243 16.23 4.70 7.57
CA VAL A 243 15.57 6.01 7.60
C VAL A 243 14.34 6.04 6.69
N ALA A 244 14.34 5.30 5.57
CA ALA A 244 13.16 5.12 4.72
C ALA A 244 12.01 4.48 5.50
N TRP A 245 12.27 3.32 6.12
CA TRP A 245 11.30 2.66 7.01
C TRP A 245 10.83 3.59 8.14
N ALA A 246 11.76 4.23 8.84
CA ALA A 246 11.43 5.09 9.98
C ALA A 246 10.55 6.28 9.56
N THR A 247 10.86 6.91 8.44
CA THR A 247 10.07 8.02 7.88
C THR A 247 8.68 7.56 7.50
N THR A 248 8.54 6.42 6.81
CA THR A 248 7.24 5.87 6.42
C THR A 248 6.42 5.45 7.64
N ALA A 249 7.00 4.71 8.59
CA ALA A 249 6.32 4.31 9.82
C ALA A 249 5.86 5.53 10.62
N PHE A 250 6.71 6.55 10.77
CA PHE A 250 6.32 7.81 11.39
C PHE A 250 5.11 8.47 10.69
N LEU A 251 5.16 8.63 9.36
CA LEU A 251 4.07 9.23 8.60
C LEU A 251 2.78 8.40 8.75
N MET A 252 2.88 7.07 8.80
CA MET A 252 1.74 6.19 8.99
C MET A 252 1.15 6.23 10.40
N SER A 253 1.94 6.63 11.41
CA SER A 253 1.55 6.57 12.83
C SER A 253 0.39 7.49 13.22
N LYS A 254 0.23 8.64 12.54
CA LYS A 254 -0.78 9.65 12.89
C LYS A 254 -1.58 10.10 11.67
N PRO A 255 -2.85 10.55 11.84
CA PRO A 255 -3.68 11.02 10.73
C PRO A 255 -3.02 12.11 9.88
N VAL A 256 -2.29 13.04 10.50
CA VAL A 256 -1.59 14.13 9.79
C VAL A 256 -0.48 13.62 8.86
N GLY A 257 0.31 12.65 9.31
CA GLY A 257 1.35 12.05 8.47
C GLY A 257 0.75 11.23 7.34
N ARG A 258 -0.31 10.47 7.60
CA ARG A 258 -1.02 9.69 6.57
C ARG A 258 -1.64 10.59 5.50
N ALA A 259 -2.24 11.72 5.91
CA ALA A 259 -2.77 12.70 4.98
C ALA A 259 -1.66 13.37 4.15
N THR A 260 -0.51 13.65 4.75
CA THR A 260 0.67 14.19 4.03
C THR A 260 1.15 13.20 2.99
N LEU A 261 1.34 11.93 3.37
CA LEU A 261 1.80 10.87 2.47
C LEU A 261 0.81 10.60 1.33
N ARG A 262 -0.49 10.58 1.63
CA ARG A 262 -1.57 10.51 0.64
C ARG A 262 -1.44 11.63 -0.38
N GLN A 263 -1.35 12.89 0.07
CA GLN A 263 -1.29 14.03 -0.84
C GLN A 263 -0.01 14.01 -1.69
N MET A 264 1.13 13.59 -1.11
CA MET A 264 2.38 13.42 -1.87
C MET A 264 2.23 12.38 -2.99
N LEU A 265 1.61 11.23 -2.70
CA LEU A 265 1.39 10.17 -3.69
C LEU A 265 0.38 10.58 -4.76
N GLN A 266 -0.68 11.31 -4.40
CA GLN A 266 -1.65 11.86 -5.37
C GLN A 266 -1.06 12.96 -6.26
N ASP A 267 -0.21 13.83 -5.71
CA ASP A 267 0.50 14.84 -6.50
C ASP A 267 1.45 14.16 -7.50
N LEU A 268 2.16 13.13 -7.04
CA LEU A 268 3.07 12.32 -7.86
C LEU A 268 2.33 11.60 -8.99
N GLU A 269 1.19 10.98 -8.71
CA GLU A 269 0.35 10.32 -9.71
C GLU A 269 -0.10 11.33 -10.80
N LYS A 270 -0.57 12.51 -10.40
CA LYS A 270 -1.11 13.53 -11.32
C LYS A 270 -0.06 14.23 -12.16
N THR A 271 1.13 14.44 -11.61
CA THR A 271 2.16 15.28 -12.24
C THR A 271 3.34 14.49 -12.77
N HIS A 272 3.49 13.23 -12.34
CA HIS A 272 4.69 12.42 -12.50
C HIS A 272 5.97 13.10 -11.95
N GLN A 273 5.81 14.12 -11.10
CA GLN A 273 6.90 14.86 -10.48
C GLN A 273 7.12 14.37 -9.06
N ARG A 274 8.40 14.12 -8.75
CA ARG A 274 8.80 13.71 -7.41
C ARG A 274 8.50 14.80 -6.38
N PRO A 275 8.09 14.42 -5.16
CA PRO A 275 7.85 15.39 -4.11
C PRO A 275 9.16 16.10 -3.75
N THR A 276 9.18 17.42 -3.89
CA THR A 276 10.30 18.26 -3.44
C THR A 276 10.20 18.50 -1.93
N LEU A 277 11.32 18.81 -1.27
CA LEU A 277 11.30 19.20 0.14
C LEU A 277 10.32 20.37 0.40
N GLN A 278 10.29 21.35 -0.51
CA GLN A 278 9.37 22.49 -0.43
C GLN A 278 7.91 22.05 -0.48
N ARG A 279 7.58 21.05 -1.32
CA ARG A 279 6.23 20.51 -1.37
C ARG A 279 5.88 19.77 -0.08
N ILE A 280 6.78 18.95 0.46
CA ILE A 280 6.58 18.27 1.74
C ILE A 280 6.37 19.27 2.88
N GLU A 281 7.17 20.34 2.91
CA GLU A 281 7.02 21.45 3.86
C GLU A 281 5.64 22.11 3.76
N HIS A 282 5.13 22.31 2.55
CA HIS A 282 3.79 22.87 2.36
C HIS A 282 2.67 21.91 2.80
N LEU A 283 2.86 20.60 2.60
CA LEU A 283 1.84 19.59 2.91
C LEU A 283 1.74 19.26 4.41
N TYR A 284 2.86 19.27 5.13
CA TYR A 284 2.86 18.96 6.55
C TYR A 284 2.54 20.19 7.41
N PRO A 285 1.49 20.18 8.24
CA PRO A 285 1.15 21.32 9.10
C PRO A 285 2.32 21.73 10.01
N GLY A 286 2.68 23.01 9.95
CA GLY A 286 3.84 23.55 10.69
C GLY A 286 5.18 23.39 9.97
N GLY A 287 5.17 22.87 8.73
CA GLY A 287 6.35 22.79 7.87
C GLY A 287 7.36 21.73 8.29
N ILE A 288 8.51 21.75 7.60
CA ILE A 288 9.59 20.78 7.79
C ILE A 288 10.17 20.79 9.21
N SER A 289 10.22 21.94 9.88
CA SER A 289 10.68 22.02 11.27
C SER A 289 9.75 21.29 12.23
N ARG A 290 8.42 21.37 11.99
CA ARG A 290 7.44 20.63 12.78
C ARG A 290 7.47 19.14 12.46
N LEU A 291 7.56 18.78 11.18
CA LEU A 291 7.73 17.40 10.72
C LEU A 291 8.93 16.73 11.41
N GLU A 292 10.07 17.40 11.41
CA GLU A 292 11.30 16.90 12.02
C GLU A 292 11.17 16.74 13.53
N TYR A 293 10.62 17.74 14.22
CA TYR A 293 10.34 17.64 15.65
C TYR A 293 9.42 16.45 15.98
N ASP A 294 8.31 16.31 15.27
CA ASP A 294 7.34 15.23 15.50
C ASP A 294 7.96 13.86 15.17
N PHE A 295 8.81 13.76 14.15
CA PHE A 295 9.57 12.56 13.82
C PHE A 295 10.54 12.18 14.93
N PHE A 296 11.36 13.13 15.43
CA PHE A 296 12.28 12.87 16.54
C PHE A 296 11.54 12.41 17.80
N ARG A 297 10.39 13.01 18.11
CA ARG A 297 9.54 12.60 19.24
C ARG A 297 8.96 11.20 19.06
N TRP A 298 8.54 10.85 17.84
CA TRP A 298 8.10 9.49 17.51
C TRP A 298 9.27 8.50 17.60
N ALA A 299 10.45 8.85 17.10
CA ALA A 299 11.62 7.98 17.10
C ALA A 299 12.18 7.70 18.52
N GLN A 300 11.90 8.58 19.48
CA GLN A 300 12.19 8.38 20.91
C GLN A 300 11.17 7.50 21.64
N SER A 301 10.04 7.18 21.02
CA SER A 301 9.01 6.32 21.60
C SER A 301 9.35 4.83 21.42
N ASP A 302 8.42 3.97 21.82
CA ASP A 302 8.46 2.54 21.57
C ASP A 302 8.17 2.16 20.11
N MET A 303 7.86 3.14 19.24
CA MET A 303 7.46 2.92 17.83
C MET A 303 6.38 1.85 17.73
N ALA A 304 5.33 1.99 18.55
CA ALA A 304 4.27 1.01 18.70
C ALA A 304 3.67 0.51 17.37
N PRO A 305 3.24 -0.77 17.30
CA PRO A 305 2.61 -1.33 16.13
C PRO A 305 1.38 -0.54 15.67
N HIS A 306 1.14 -0.51 14.36
CA HIS A 306 -0.08 0.05 13.79
C HIS A 306 -1.13 -1.03 13.60
N TRP A 307 -2.38 -0.64 13.81
CA TRP A 307 -3.53 -1.54 13.76
C TRP A 307 -4.56 -1.01 12.76
N TYR A 308 -5.14 -1.91 11.97
CA TYR A 308 -6.23 -1.63 11.05
C TYR A 308 -7.36 -2.64 11.20
#